data_AF-A0A9D2KUB5-F1
#
_entry.id   AF-A0A9D2KUB5-F1
#
_cell.length_a   1.000
_cell.length_b   1.000
_cell.length_c   1.000
_cell.angle_alpha   90.00
_cell.angle_beta   90.00
_cell.angle_gamma   90.00
#
_symmetry.space_group_name_H-M   'P 1'
#
loop_
_entity.id
_entity.type
_entity.pdbx_description
1 polymer ?
#
loop_
_entity_poly.entity_id
_entity_poly.type
_entity_poly.pdbx_seq_one_letter_code
_entity_poly.pdbx_strand_id
1 'polypeptide(L)' 'MIALAEPSRLIILIPADLDDGEYTLTVTTQYKGTSNDYFKTPRSTSQTIYVGGAPQTPGTGSGGGAGESEEGSFG' A
#
# COMPACT_ATOMS: atom_id res chain seq x y z
N MET A 1 3.64 3.60 -8.00
CA MET A 1 4.59 2.82 -8.86
C MET A 1 4.55 1.36 -8.43
N ILE A 2 4.81 0.39 -9.32
CA ILE A 2 4.93 -1.04 -8.97
C ILE A 2 6.41 -1.40 -8.92
N ALA A 3 6.90 -1.84 -7.76
CA ALA A 3 8.29 -2.23 -7.55
C ALA A 3 8.51 -3.75 -7.75
N LEU A 4 7.49 -4.57 -7.44
CA LEU A 4 7.52 -6.01 -7.65
C LEU A 4 6.12 -6.50 -8.06
N ALA A 5 6.05 -7.41 -9.03
CA ALA A 5 4.82 -7.99 -9.56
C ALA A 5 4.94 -9.51 -9.76
N GLU A 6 4.96 -10.25 -8.66
CA GLU A 6 4.91 -11.71 -8.64
C GLU A 6 3.46 -12.20 -8.43
N PRO A 7 3.09 -13.40 -8.90
CA PRO A 7 1.72 -13.91 -8.79
C PRO A 7 1.14 -13.90 -7.37
N SER A 8 2.00 -14.12 -6.38
CA SER A 8 1.62 -14.18 -4.96
C SER A 8 2.11 -12.97 -4.15
N ARG A 9 2.78 -12.00 -4.78
CA ARG A 9 3.37 -10.85 -4.08
C ARG A 9 3.43 -9.63 -5.00
N LEU A 10 2.79 -8.55 -4.56
CA LEU A 10 2.86 -7.25 -5.20
C LEU A 10 3.47 -6.25 -4.22
N ILE A 11 4.51 -5.52 -4.65
CA ILE A 11 5.07 -4.39 -3.88
C ILE A 11 4.78 -3.12 -4.68
N ILE A 12 4.11 -2.17 -4.03
CA ILE A 12 3.73 -0.88 -4.62
C ILE A 12 4.26 0.26 -3.77
N LEU A 13 4.70 1.33 -4.44
CA LEU A 13 5.05 2.60 -3.81
C LEU A 13 3.83 3.52 -3.88
N ILE A 14 3.36 3.93 -2.70
CA ILE A 14 2.29 4.90 -2.52
C ILE A 14 2.87 6.31 -2.75
N PRO A 15 2.20 7.20 -3.51
CA PRO A 15 2.65 8.58 -3.69
C PRO A 15 2.75 9.32 -2.36
N ALA A 16 3.77 10.17 -2.21
CA ALA A 16 3.96 10.98 -0.99
C ALA A 16 2.90 12.07 -0.84
N ASP A 17 2.33 12.54 -1.95
CA ASP A 17 1.30 13.58 -1.98
C ASP A 17 -0.12 13.00 -1.82
N LEU A 18 -0.25 11.76 -1.35
CA LEU A 18 -1.55 11.14 -1.09
C LEU A 18 -1.99 11.50 0.33
N ASP A 19 -3.12 12.20 0.43
CA ASP A 19 -3.70 12.58 1.72
C ASP A 19 -4.02 11.37 2.60
N ASP A 20 -4.10 11.60 3.91
CA ASP A 20 -4.52 10.59 4.87
C ASP A 20 -6.00 10.25 4.66
N GLY A 21 -6.34 8.95 4.62
CA GLY A 21 -7.72 8.52 4.39
C GLY A 21 -7.90 7.05 4.03
N GLU A 22 -9.16 6.69 3.80
CA GLU A 22 -9.57 5.38 3.30
C GLU A 22 -9.56 5.35 1.76
N TYR A 23 -8.88 4.36 1.20
CA TYR A 23 -8.76 4.19 -0.25
C TYR A 23 -9.15 2.77 -0.66
N THR A 24 -9.72 2.64 -1.86
CA THR A 24 -9.91 1.34 -2.51
C THR A 24 -8.76 1.06 -3.45
N LEU A 25 -7.86 0.16 -3.07
CA LEU A 25 -6.81 -0.35 -3.93
C LEU A 25 -7.43 -1.37 -4.90
N THR A 26 -7.41 -1.06 -6.20
CA THR A 26 -7.87 -1.99 -7.24
C THR A 26 -6.69 -2.48 -8.07
N VAL A 27 -6.50 -3.79 -8.11
CA VAL A 27 -5.51 -4.46 -8.96
C VAL A 27 -6.22 -5.01 -10.19
N THR A 28 -5.85 -4.51 -11.36
CA THR A 28 -6.36 -4.99 -12.66
C THR A 28 -5.24 -5.68 -13.41
N THR A 29 -5.46 -6.93 -13.82
CA THR A 29 -4.45 -7.73 -14.53
C THR A 29 -5.07 -8.63 -15.59
N GLN A 30 -4.30 -8.97 -16.63
CA GLN A 30 -4.63 -10.02 -17.60
C GLN A 30 -3.83 -11.30 -17.34
N TYR A 31 -2.99 -11.34 -16.31
CA TYR A 31 -2.16 -12.50 -15.99
C TYR A 31 -3.01 -13.73 -15.63
N LYS A 32 -2.71 -14.88 -16.24
CA LYS A 32 -3.49 -16.13 -16.08
C LYS A 32 -2.99 -17.09 -15.01
N GLY A 33 -1.85 -16.84 -14.37
CA GLY A 33 -1.35 -17.68 -13.27
C GLY A 33 -0.57 -18.93 -13.69
N THR A 34 -0.97 -19.60 -14.78
CA THR A 34 -0.49 -20.96 -15.12
C THR A 34 0.03 -21.15 -16.55
N SER A 35 -0.14 -20.18 -17.45
CA SER A 35 0.39 -20.21 -18.83
C SER A 35 1.01 -18.85 -19.16
N ASN A 36 1.85 -18.80 -20.20
CA ASN A 36 2.38 -17.55 -20.77
C ASN A 36 1.33 -16.78 -21.58
N ASP A 37 0.08 -17.28 -21.61
CA ASP A 37 -1.06 -16.63 -22.24
C ASP A 37 -1.70 -15.59 -21.32
N TYR A 38 -2.20 -14.50 -21.90
CA TYR A 38 -2.94 -13.47 -21.18
C TYR A 38 -4.46 -13.63 -21.38
N PHE A 39 -5.26 -13.21 -20.40
CA PHE A 39 -6.70 -13.10 -20.58
C PHE A 39 -7.04 -12.02 -21.62
N LYS A 40 -7.98 -12.33 -22.52
CA LYS A 40 -8.49 -11.34 -23.50
C LYS A 40 -9.19 -10.16 -22.80
N THR A 41 -9.81 -10.42 -21.65
CA THR A 41 -10.46 -9.41 -20.82
C THR A 41 -9.69 -9.26 -19.51
N PRO A 42 -9.26 -8.04 -19.13
CA PRO A 42 -8.67 -7.81 -17.82
C PRO A 42 -9.64 -8.19 -16.69
N ARG A 43 -9.10 -8.72 -15.60
CA ARG A 43 -9.83 -8.99 -14.35
C ARG A 43 -9.34 -8.03 -13.27
N SER A 44 -10.23 -7.66 -12.37
CA SER A 44 -9.94 -6.75 -11.27
C SER A 44 -10.27 -7.38 -9.93
N THR A 45 -9.49 -7.03 -8.92
CA THR A 45 -9.79 -7.30 -7.51
C THR A 45 -9.53 -6.03 -6.71
N SER A 46 -10.34 -5.79 -5.69
CA SER A 46 -10.29 -4.54 -4.92
C SER A 46 -10.17 -4.84 -3.43
N GLN A 47 -9.45 -4.00 -2.71
CA GLN A 47 -9.25 -4.07 -1.27
C GLN A 47 -9.17 -2.68 -0.66
N THR A 48 -9.80 -2.50 0.49
CA THR A 48 -9.71 -1.26 1.26
C THR A 48 -8.37 -1.16 1.96
N ILE A 49 -7.72 -0.01 1.87
CA ILE A 49 -6.49 0.35 2.57
C ILE A 49 -6.66 1.71 3.27
N TYR A 50 -5.88 1.95 4.32
CA TYR A 50 -5.81 3.24 5.00
C TYR A 50 -4.41 3.83 4.83
N VAL A 51 -4.34 5.08 4.37
CA VAL A 51 -3.12 5.87 4.24
C VAL A 51 -3.12 6.90 5.37
N GLY A 52 -1.98 7.14 6.02
CA GLY A 52 -1.91 8.03 7.19
C GLY A 52 -2.29 7.42 8.53
N GLY A 53 -2.79 6.18 8.53
CA GLY A 53 -3.24 5.46 9.72
C GLY A 53 -4.72 5.11 9.67
N ALA A 54 -5.11 4.01 10.32
CA ALA A 54 -6.51 3.63 10.44
C ALA A 54 -7.26 4.66 11.32
N PRO A 55 -8.55 4.93 11.04
CA PRO A 55 -9.36 5.74 11.96
C PRO A 55 -9.24 5.16 13.36
N GLN A 56 -8.98 6.02 14.36
CA GLN A 56 -8.91 5.59 15.75
C GLN A 56 -10.21 4.87 16.08
N THR A 57 -10.15 3.55 16.24
CA THR A 57 -11.25 2.84 16.89
C THR A 57 -11.34 3.43 18.29
N PRO A 58 -12.50 3.95 18.73
CA PRO A 58 -12.65 4.47 20.08
C PRO A 58 -12.50 3.28 21.05
N GLY A 59 -11.27 3.01 21.49
CA GLY A 59 -10.98 1.85 22.34
C GLY A 59 -9.53 1.39 22.48
N THR A 60 -8.61 1.70 21.56
CA THR A 60 -7.23 1.18 21.68
C THR A 60 -6.19 2.28 21.48
N GLY A 61 -5.72 2.82 22.60
CA GLY A 61 -4.54 3.68 22.64
C GLY A 61 -3.24 2.92 22.41
N SER A 62 -2.19 3.72 22.16
CA SER A 62 -0.76 3.40 22.05
C SER A 62 -0.25 2.85 20.72
N GLY A 63 0.39 3.76 19.99
CA GLY A 63 1.31 3.45 18.90
C GLY A 63 1.91 4.69 18.24
N GLY A 64 2.12 5.79 18.99
CA GLY A 64 2.81 6.97 18.48
C GLY A 64 4.29 6.66 18.30
N GLY A 65 4.70 6.28 17.09
CA GLY A 65 6.10 6.23 16.71
C GLY A 65 6.62 7.64 16.47
N ALA A 66 7.22 8.23 17.50
CA ALA A 66 7.99 9.46 17.39
C ALA A 66 9.21 9.19 16.49
N GLY A 67 9.24 9.83 15.31
CA GLY A 67 10.47 9.99 14.56
C GLY A 67 11.31 11.05 15.24
N GLU A 68 12.23 10.64 16.11
CA GLU A 68 13.26 11.52 16.66
C GLU A 68 14.42 11.58 15.66
N SER A 69 14.43 12.65 14.86
CA SER A 69 15.61 13.11 14.14
C SER A 69 16.51 13.88 15.10
N GLU A 70 17.60 13.28 15.57
CA GLU A 70 18.61 13.97 16.36
C GLU A 70 19.84 14.27 15.49
N GLU A 71 19.77 15.40 14.77
CA GLU A 71 20.94 16.15 14.29
C GLU A 71 21.40 17.10 15.41
N GLY A 72 22.66 16.98 15.84
CA GLY A 72 23.33 17.93 16.73
C GLY A 72 24.66 17.34 17.24
N SER A 73 25.83 17.58 16.65
CA SER A 73 26.59 18.84 16.49
C SER A 73 27.17 19.38 17.82
N PHE A 74 28.48 19.11 17.98
CA PHE A 74 29.55 19.71 18.83
C PHE A 74 29.34 19.98 20.33
N GLY A 75 30.25 19.39 21.12
CA GLY A 75 30.73 19.84 22.43
C GLY A 75 32.12 19.28 22.68
#